data_AF-A0A953R990-F1
#
_entry.id   AF-A0A953R990-F1
#
_cell.length_a   1.000
_cell.length_b   1.000
_cell.length_c   1.000
_cell.angle_alpha   90.00
_cell.angle_beta   90.00
_cell.angle_gamma   90.00
#
_symmetry.space_group_name_H-M   'P 1'
#
loop_
_entity.id
_entity.type
_entity.pdbx_description
1 polymer ?
#
loop_
_entity_poly.entity_id
_entity_poly.type
_entity_poly.pdbx_seq_one_letter_code
_entity_poly.pdbx_strand_id
1 'polypeptide(L)'
;MNLSRQAPLHHPLAHLFAGAVDSLGAALAPESTRLYRGTARNFLIYLGADHPEIVALNQLRRDPHILGWMAKLRSRVPPLAPVT
;
A
#
# COMPACT_ATOMS: atom_id res chain seq x y z
N MET A 1 18.49 -3.03 9.94
CA MET A 1 17.08 -2.59 10.14
C MET A 1 16.96 -1.15 9.63
N ASN A 2 16.12 -0.87 8.63
CA ASN A 2 15.99 0.48 8.05
C ASN A 2 14.81 1.20 8.73
N LEU A 3 15.13 2.13 9.64
CA LEU A 3 14.19 2.82 10.54
C LEU A 3 13.15 3.68 9.79
N SER A 4 13.42 4.08 8.55
CA SER A 4 12.49 4.86 7.72
C SER A 4 11.21 4.10 7.37
N ARG A 5 11.22 2.76 7.46
CA ARG A 5 10.03 1.91 7.28
C ARG A 5 9.09 1.90 8.47
N GLN A 6 9.53 2.38 9.64
CA GLN A 6 8.71 2.50 10.85
C GLN A 6 8.13 3.91 11.09
N ALA A 7 8.40 4.87 10.19
CA ALA A 7 7.76 6.18 10.28
C ALA A 7 6.23 6.01 10.26
N PRO A 8 5.50 6.57 11.24
CA PRO A 8 4.05 6.42 11.34
C PRO A 8 3.40 6.87 10.04
N LEU A 9 2.65 5.96 9.43
CA LEU A 9 1.82 6.30 8.29
C LEU A 9 0.51 6.88 8.84
N HIS A 10 0.32 8.18 8.68
CA HIS A 10 -0.93 8.84 9.04
C HIS A 10 -1.94 8.68 7.90
N HIS A 11 -2.72 7.60 7.96
CA HIS A 11 -3.87 7.37 7.07
C HIS A 11 -4.98 6.66 7.86
N PRO A 12 -6.27 7.05 7.75
CA PRO A 12 -7.36 6.44 8.52
C PRO A 12 -7.47 4.91 8.37
N LEU A 13 -7.15 4.41 7.17
CA LEU A 13 -7.13 2.97 6.87
C LEU A 13 -5.87 2.21 7.35
N ALA A 14 -4.87 2.88 7.93
CA ALA A 14 -3.58 2.26 8.27
C ALA A 14 -3.71 1.05 9.20
N HIS A 15 -4.52 1.18 10.26
CA HIS A 15 -4.74 0.09 11.21
C HIS A 15 -5.48 -1.11 10.59
N LEU A 16 -6.44 -0.86 9.70
CA LEU A 16 -7.18 -1.92 9.01
C LEU A 16 -6.26 -2.74 8.11
N PHE A 17 -5.41 -2.06 7.31
CA PHE A 17 -4.43 -2.74 6.47
C PHE A 17 -3.36 -3.46 7.29
N ALA A 18 -2.90 -2.87 8.40
CA ALA A 18 -1.95 -3.54 9.30
C ALA A 18 -2.51 -4.85 9.85
N GLY A 19 -3.73 -4.83 10.38
CA GLY A 19 -4.40 -6.03 10.89
C GLY A 19 -4.63 -7.10 9.82
N ALA A 20 -5.01 -6.70 8.60
CA ALA A 20 -5.17 -7.64 7.48
C ALA A 20 -3.83 -8.30 7.09
N VAL A 21 -2.74 -7.53 7.07
CA VAL A 21 -1.40 -8.07 6.78
C VAL A 21 -0.91 -8.97 7.90
N ASP A 22 -1.19 -8.67 9.16
CA ASP A 22 -0.83 -9.53 10.29
C ASP A 22 -1.64 -10.84 10.27
N SER A 23 -2.93 -10.78 9.91
CA SER A 23 -3.77 -11.97 9.71
C SER A 23 -3.27 -12.85 8.57
N LEU A 24 -2.94 -12.27 7.40
CA LEU A 24 -2.31 -13.00 6.29
C LEU A 24 -0.94 -13.55 6.70
N GLY A 25 -0.16 -12.74 7.42
CA GLY A 25 1.18 -13.08 7.88
C GLY A 25 1.24 -14.28 8.81
N ALA A 26 0.15 -14.58 9.53
CA ALA A 26 0.06 -15.77 10.39
C ALA A 26 0.22 -17.09 9.62
N ALA A 27 -0.10 -17.10 8.32
CA ALA A 27 0.00 -18.27 7.44
C ALA A 27 1.16 -18.17 6.42
N LEU A 28 1.96 -17.10 6.45
CA LEU A 28 2.98 -16.82 5.44
C LEU A 28 4.40 -16.81 6.04
N ALA A 29 5.40 -17.05 5.18
CA ALA A 29 6.79 -16.86 5.57
C ALA A 29 7.05 -15.39 5.96
N PRO A 30 7.92 -15.10 6.96
CA PRO A 30 8.18 -13.74 7.44
C PRO A 30 8.59 -12.75 6.34
N GLU A 31 9.32 -13.25 5.33
CA GLU A 31 9.75 -12.45 4.19
C GLU A 31 8.57 -11.99 3.32
N SER A 32 7.57 -12.84 3.12
CA SER A 32 6.34 -12.49 2.41
C SER A 32 5.56 -11.40 3.17
N THR A 33 5.45 -11.52 4.49
CA THR A 33 4.79 -10.51 5.35
C THR A 33 5.45 -9.14 5.22
N ARG A 34 6.79 -9.09 5.10
CA ARG A 34 7.53 -7.85 4.87
C ARG A 34 7.13 -7.17 3.56
N LEU A 35 6.94 -7.93 2.48
CA LEU A 35 6.51 -7.41 1.18
C LEU A 35 5.08 -6.87 1.25
N TYR A 36 4.16 -7.60 1.88
CA TYR A 36 2.77 -7.13 2.08
C TYR A 36 2.71 -5.81 2.85
N ARG A 37 3.48 -5.66 3.94
CA ARG A 37 3.56 -4.40 4.70
C ARG A 37 4.08 -3.26 3.83
N GLY A 38 5.12 -3.50 3.03
CA GLY A 38 5.68 -2.51 2.12
C GLY A 38 4.67 -2.02 1.07
N THR A 39 3.98 -2.97 0.42
CA THR A 39 2.97 -2.69 -0.59
C THR A 39 1.76 -1.95 -0.01
N ALA A 40 1.23 -2.41 1.12
CA ALA A 40 0.12 -1.74 1.82
C ALA A 40 0.48 -0.30 2.19
N ARG A 41 1.67 -0.06 2.74
CA ARG A 41 2.15 1.29 3.06
C ARG A 41 2.24 2.17 1.81
N ASN A 42 2.77 1.65 0.69
CA ASN A 42 2.87 2.42 -0.54
C ASN A 42 1.49 2.80 -1.10
N PHE A 43 0.53 1.88 -1.07
CA PHE A 43 -0.84 2.16 -1.50
C PHE A 43 -1.52 3.23 -0.64
N LEU A 44 -1.34 3.18 0.67
CA LEU A 44 -1.93 4.18 1.57
C LEU A 44 -1.27 5.57 1.44
N ILE A 45 0.03 5.64 1.10
CA ILE A 45 0.67 6.90 0.73
C ILE A 45 0.04 7.47 -0.55
N TYR A 46 -0.21 6.61 -1.55
CA TYR A 46 -0.91 7.01 -2.78
C TYR A 46 -2.31 7.55 -2.46
N LEU A 47 -3.10 6.85 -1.65
CA LEU A 47 -4.43 7.33 -1.27
C LEU A 47 -4.35 8.67 -0.53
N GLY A 48 -3.48 8.81 0.46
CA GLY A 48 -3.34 10.07 1.21
C GLY A 48 -2.86 11.25 0.37
N ALA A 49 -2.14 11.01 -0.73
CA ALA A 49 -1.62 12.06 -1.61
C ALA A 49 -2.59 12.41 -2.75
N ASP A 50 -3.19 11.40 -3.37
CA ASP A 50 -3.96 11.56 -4.62
C ASP A 50 -5.48 11.51 -4.39
N HIS A 51 -5.95 10.91 -3.29
CA HIS A 51 -7.38 10.73 -2.95
C HIS A 51 -7.63 10.92 -1.44
N PRO A 52 -7.34 12.12 -0.87
CA PRO A 52 -7.40 12.37 0.57
C PRO A 52 -8.81 12.21 1.17
N GLU A 53 -9.86 12.19 0.35
CA GLU A 53 -11.24 11.92 0.75
C GLU A 53 -11.49 10.47 1.18
N ILE A 54 -10.56 9.55 0.88
CA ILE A 54 -10.68 8.12 1.19
C ILE A 54 -10.23 7.85 2.63
N VAL A 55 -11.21 7.88 3.53
CA VAL A 55 -11.03 7.63 4.97
C VAL A 55 -11.63 6.29 5.42
N ALA A 56 -12.43 5.63 4.57
CA ALA A 56 -13.13 4.38 4.85
C ALA A 56 -13.11 3.43 3.63
N LEU A 57 -13.18 2.11 3.89
CA LEU A 57 -13.08 1.09 2.83
C LEU A 57 -14.23 1.15 1.82
N ASN A 58 -15.44 1.54 2.24
CA ASN A 58 -16.60 1.65 1.36
C ASN A 58 -16.50 2.80 0.33
N GLN A 59 -15.56 3.73 0.52
CA GLN A 59 -15.27 4.80 -0.43
C GLN A 59 -14.32 4.34 -1.54
N LEU A 60 -13.59 3.24 -1.32
CA LEU A 60 -12.74 2.67 -2.36
C LEU A 60 -13.58 2.20 -3.54
N ARG A 61 -13.03 2.44 -4.72
CA ARG A 61 -13.61 2.12 -6.02
C ARG A 61 -12.49 1.50 -6.86
N ARG A 62 -12.86 0.58 -7.74
CA ARG A 62 -11.92 -0.02 -8.70
C ARG A 62 -11.24 1.07 -9.55
N ASP A 63 -12.04 1.99 -10.06
CA ASP A 63 -11.63 3.18 -10.80
C ASP A 63 -12.25 4.38 -10.06
N PRO A 64 -11.50 5.42 -9.66
CA PRO A 64 -10.11 5.74 -10.01
C PRO A 64 -9.03 5.14 -9.11
N HIS A 65 -9.36 4.60 -7.94
CA HIS A 65 -8.36 4.38 -6.89
C HIS A 65 -7.40 3.20 -7.18
N ILE A 66 -7.94 2.03 -7.52
CA ILE A 66 -7.10 0.82 -7.69
C ILE A 66 -6.41 0.83 -9.05
N LEU A 67 -7.15 1.13 -10.12
CA LEU A 67 -6.58 1.23 -11.47
C LEU A 67 -5.61 2.41 -11.58
N GLY A 68 -5.92 3.55 -10.96
CA GLY A 68 -5.04 4.71 -10.92
C GLY A 68 -3.72 4.43 -10.21
N TRP A 69 -3.74 3.68 -9.10
CA TRP A 69 -2.52 3.25 -8.42
C TRP A 69 -1.65 2.35 -9.31
N MET A 70 -2.24 1.36 -9.98
CA MET A 70 -1.50 0.48 -10.90
C MET A 70 -0.90 1.26 -12.08
N ALA A 71 -1.63 2.23 -12.62
CA ALA A 71 -1.11 3.13 -13.65
C ALA A 71 0.10 3.94 -13.14
N LYS A 72 0.01 4.48 -11.91
CA LYS A 72 1.11 5.23 -11.26
C LYS A 72 2.33 4.36 -10.97
N LEU A 73 2.13 3.10 -10.58
CA LEU A 73 3.23 2.14 -10.41
C LEU A 73 3.94 1.86 -11.74
N ARG A 74 3.17 1.68 -12.83
CA ARG A 74 3.71 1.48 -14.19
C ARG A 74 4.46 2.69 -14.72
N SER A 75 4.04 3.91 -14.37
CA SER A 75 4.64 5.15 -14.85
C SER A 75 5.85 5.62 -14.02
N ARG A 76 6.27 4.88 -12.98
CA ARG A 76 7.38 5.26 -12.11
C ARG A 76 8.71 5.28 -12.89
N VAL A 77 9.55 6.26 -12.57
CA VAL A 77 10.94 6.35 -13.04
C VAL A 77 11.87 6.31 -11.81
N PRO A 78 12.80 5.33 -11.70
CA PRO A 78 12.98 4.19 -12.59
C PRO A 78 11.80 3.18 -12.51
N PRO A 79 11.59 2.36 -13.56
CA PRO A 79 10.57 1.32 -13.57
C PRO A 79 10.72 0.32 -12.42
N LEU A 80 9.60 -0.17 -11.89
CA LEU A 80 9.60 -1.19 -10.82
C LEU A 80 10.08 -2.56 -11.30
N ALA A 81 9.85 -2.88 -12.56
CA ALA A 81 10.34 -4.07 -13.24
C ALA A 81 10.92 -3.64 -14.60
N PRO A 82 11.88 -4.40 -15.15
CA PRO A 82 12.38 -4.15 -16.50
C PRO A 82 11.22 -4.12 -17.50
N VAL A 83 11.28 -3.21 -18.46
CA VAL A 83 10.33 -3.20 -19.58
C VAL A 83 10.68 -4.39 -20.47
N THR A 84 9.83 -5.42 -20.46
CA THR A 84 9.88 -6.57 -21.38
C THR A 84 9.21 -6.25 -22.70
#